data_AF-A0A8S3DGU9-F1
#
_entry.id   AF-A0A8S3DGU9-F1
#
_cell.length_a   1.000
_cell.length_b   1.000
_cell.length_c   1.000
_cell.angle_alpha   90.00
_cell.angle_beta   90.00
_cell.angle_gamma   90.00
#
_symmetry.space_group_name_H-M   'P 1'
#
loop_
_entity.id
_entity.type
_entity.pdbx_description
1 polymer ?
#
loop_
_entity_poly.entity_id
_entity_poly.type
_entity_poly.pdbx_seq_one_letter_code
_entity_poly.pdbx_strand_id
1 'polypeptide(L)' 'MDLLGGADPYFIAKFEDEISYMSTIQSNTLSPKWVDEEWIVRNIPHNAKLTVFVYDK' A
#
# COMPACT_ATOMS: atom_id res chain seq x y z
N MET A 1 3.27 -9.82 15.90
CA MET A 1 4.53 -10.50 16.30
C MET A 1 4.48 -11.87 15.65
N ASP A 2 5.09 -11.98 14.47
CA ASP A 2 5.05 -13.20 13.67
C ASP A 2 6.10 -14.20 14.17
N LEU A 3 5.63 -15.34 14.69
CA LEU A 3 6.45 -16.34 15.38
C LEU A 3 7.42 -17.11 14.48
N LEU A 4 7.35 -16.95 13.15
CA LEU A 4 8.09 -17.77 12.18
C LEU A 4 8.90 -16.96 11.14
N GLY A 5 9.09 -15.65 11.36
CA GLY A 5 9.86 -14.80 10.44
C GLY A 5 9.10 -14.41 9.16
N GLY A 6 7.79 -14.57 9.16
CA GLY A 6 6.89 -14.00 8.17
C GLY A 6 6.60 -12.52 8.40
N ALA A 7 5.99 -11.90 7.41
CA ALA A 7 5.31 -10.62 7.53
C ALA A 7 3.98 -10.74 6.78
N ASP A 8 3.01 -9.92 7.16
CA ASP A 8 1.73 -9.72 6.49
C ASP A 8 1.71 -8.34 5.80
N PRO A 9 2.54 -8.13 4.75
CA PRO A 9 2.70 -6.81 4.16
C PRO A 9 1.43 -6.30 3.46
N TYR A 10 1.16 -5.02 3.65
CA TYR A 10 0.20 -4.22 2.89
C TYR A 10 0.79 -2.83 2.62
N PHE A 11 0.34 -2.17 1.55
CA PHE A 11 0.76 -0.81 1.25
C PHE A 11 -0.37 0.20 1.41
N ILE A 12 0.01 1.42 1.76
CA ILE A 12 -0.87 2.59 1.73
C ILE A 12 -0.27 3.58 0.73
N ALA A 13 -1.02 3.89 -0.32
CA ALA A 13 -0.70 4.95 -1.28
C ALA A 13 -1.45 6.23 -0.88
N LYS A 14 -0.77 7.38 -0.85
CA LYS A 14 -1.34 8.65 -0.36
C LYS A 14 -0.97 9.83 -1.26
N PHE A 15 -1.93 10.72 -1.49
CA PHE A 15 -1.71 12.06 -2.04
C PHE A 15 -1.89 13.11 -0.94
N GLU A 16 -0.83 13.88 -0.67
CA GLU A 16 -0.81 15.12 0.15
C GLU A 16 -1.72 15.13 1.39
N ASP A 17 -1.80 13.99 2.06
CA ASP A 17 -2.56 13.72 3.28
C ASP A 17 -4.09 13.53 3.22
N GLU A 18 -4.77 13.83 2.11
CA GLU A 18 -6.23 13.76 2.03
C GLU A 18 -6.79 12.47 1.44
N ILE A 19 -6.13 11.92 0.42
CA ILE A 19 -6.65 10.76 -0.32
C ILE A 19 -5.67 9.61 -0.16
N SER A 20 -6.16 8.49 0.39
CA SER A 20 -5.37 7.28 0.57
C SER A 20 -6.07 6.04 0.03
N TYR A 21 -5.26 5.12 -0.49
CA TYR A 21 -5.66 3.77 -0.87
C TYR A 21 -4.87 2.77 -0.04
N MET A 22 -5.55 1.75 0.47
CA MET A 22 -4.94 0.64 1.20
C MET A 22 -5.08 -0.63 0.37
N SER A 23 -3.97 -1.34 0.20
CA SER A 23 -3.95 -2.59 -0.53
C SER A 23 -4.59 -3.74 0.23
N THR A 24 -4.75 -4.87 -0.44
CA THR A 24 -4.92 -6.15 0.24
C THR A 24 -3.68 -6.51 1.06
N ILE A 25 -3.90 -7.23 2.16
CA ILE A 25 -2.82 -7.80 2.98
C ILE A 25 -2.39 -9.10 2.36
N GLN A 26 -1.08 -9.25 2.13
CA GLN A 26 -0.51 -10.49 1.62
C GLN A 26 0.00 -11.32 2.78
N SER A 27 -0.59 -12.49 3.01
CA SER A 27 -0.28 -13.26 4.22
C SER A 27 1.07 -13.96 4.16
N ASN A 28 1.83 -13.88 5.25
CA ASN A 28 3.05 -14.63 5.55
C ASN A 28 4.06 -14.66 4.38
N THR A 29 4.40 -13.48 3.85
CA THR A 29 5.31 -13.33 2.72
C THR A 29 6.29 -12.18 2.91
N LEU A 30 7.56 -12.43 2.58
CA LEU A 30 8.62 -11.40 2.51
C LEU A 30 8.81 -10.86 1.09
N SER A 31 8.02 -11.33 0.14
CA SER A 31 8.05 -10.90 -1.27
C SER A 31 6.61 -10.73 -1.78
N PRO A 32 5.85 -9.77 -1.22
CA PRO A 32 4.47 -9.55 -1.61
C PRO A 32 4.35 -9.18 -3.09
N LYS A 33 3.28 -9.67 -3.71
CA LYS A 33 2.88 -9.30 -5.05
C LYS A 33 1.41 -8.90 -5.03
N TRP A 34 1.15 -7.62 -5.24
CA TRP A 34 -0.20 -7.12 -5.49
C TRP A 34 -0.44 -7.17 -7.00
N VAL A 35 -1.37 -8.04 -7.42
CA VAL A 35 -1.72 -8.25 -8.83
C VAL A 35 -3.13 -7.70 -9.04
N ASP A 36 -3.32 -6.96 -10.12
CA ASP A 36 -4.60 -6.34 -10.50
C ASP A 36 -5.20 -5.37 -9.46
N GLU A 37 -4.37 -4.79 -8.59
CA GLU A 37 -4.81 -3.68 -7.74
C GLU A 37 -4.72 -2.35 -8.49
N GLU A 38 -5.88 -1.78 -8.78
CA GLU A 38 -6.00 -0.49 -9.45
C GLU A 38 -6.66 0.55 -8.54
N TRP A 39 -6.07 1.74 -8.52
CA TRP A 39 -6.62 2.91 -7.84
C TRP A 39 -6.74 4.08 -8.82
N ILE A 40 -7.96 4.34 -9.29
CA ILE A 40 -8.25 5.43 -10.22
C ILE A 40 -8.61 6.70 -9.45
N VAL A 41 -7.76 7.72 -9.52
CA VAL A 41 -8.00 9.03 -8.89
C VAL A 41 -8.12 10.11 -9.94
N ARG A 42 -9.10 11.01 -9.78
CA ARG A 42 -9.34 12.15 -10.67
C ARG A 42 -9.09 13.44 -9.92
N ASN A 43 -8.87 14.53 -10.66
CA ASN A 43 -8.67 15.88 -10.11
C ASN A 43 -7.41 16.01 -9.23
N ILE A 44 -6.31 15.37 -9.64
CA ILE A 44 -5.02 15.47 -8.96
C ILE A 44 -4.29 16.75 -9.41
N PRO A 45 -3.84 17.62 -8.49
CA PRO A 45 -2.98 18.76 -8.81
C PRO A 45 -1.70 18.33 -9.53
N HIS A 46 -1.21 19.14 -10.48
CA HIS A 46 0.00 18.81 -11.26
C HIS A 46 1.27 18.60 -10.42
N ASN A 47 1.32 19.17 -9.21
CA ASN A 47 2.44 19.08 -8.29
C ASN A 47 2.22 18.05 -7.16
N ALA A 48 1.12 17.31 -7.19
CA ALA A 48 0.79 16.35 -6.14
C ALA A 48 1.83 15.22 -6.09
N LYS A 49 2.22 14.85 -4.87
CA LYS A 49 3.16 13.75 -4.63
C LYS A 49 2.41 12.50 -4.20
N LEU A 50 2.60 11.42 -4.96
CA LEU A 50 2.20 10.08 -4.56
C LEU A 50 3.27 9.51 -3.62
N THR A 51 2.89 9.23 -2.37
CA THR A 51 3.75 8.55 -1.41
C THR A 51 3.19 7.16 -1.13
N VAL A 52 4.03 6.13 -1.19
CA VAL A 52 3.65 4.75 -0.92
C VAL A 52 4.41 4.27 0.31
N PHE A 53 3.67 3.82 1.32
CA PHE A 53 4.21 3.24 2.55
C PHE A 53 3.88 1.76 2.58
N VAL A 54 4.84 0.91 2.95
CA VAL A 54 4.61 -0.52 3.17
C VAL A 54 4.66 -0.79 4.65
N TYR A 55 3.64 -1.47 5.16
CA TYR A 55 3.47 -1.81 6.56
C TYR A 55 3.33 -3.32 6.72
N ASP A 56 3.60 -3.78 7.93
CA ASP A 56 3.33 -5.13 8.39
C ASP A 56 2.15 -5.07 9.38
N LYS A 57 1.24 -6.05 9.34
CA LYS A 57 -0.01 -6.02 10.12
C LYS A 57 0.16 -6.59 11.54
#